data_AF-A0A1V5MMA0-F1
#
_entry.id   AF-A0A1V5MMA0-F1
#
_cell.length_a   1.000
_cell.length_b   1.000
_cell.length_c   1.000
_cell.angle_alpha   90.00
_cell.angle_beta   90.00
_cell.angle_gamma   90.00
#
_symmetry.space_group_name_H-M   'P 1'
#
loop_
_entity.id
_entity.type
_entity.pdbx_description
1 polymer ?
#
loop_
_entity_poly.entity_id
_entity_poly.type
_entity_poly.pdbx_seq_one_letter_code
_entity_poly.pdbx_strand_id
1 'polypeptide(L)'
;MVYKQAVLNDSGQVAFTGAYRYRGYSLFDLLNPFVLEKKNAKEFVPATDVYIIIENNSGDRVVFSWAEIFLGHNMHQVLIATEQADVEPYKVKVNYPKDSVWKVVAANDLFAYRELKNPSRIIVKSFDRKYYEINRELKDPFSPTVNLVVDDSLMGVIDTLNAVAPHARYHSVFYGMGMGYHGTPTFEGPLLRPLVENFLAKDGAKWMRTGIACVVGKDGFRNIFSVSELFNRVDQVEPILAIPENPKKSGYYRLYHPSAFYADFSVRNLSEIYLFRE
;
A
#
# COMPACT_ATOMS: atom_id res chain seq x y z
N MET A 1 11.02 11.42 -13.01
CA MET A 1 10.18 10.21 -12.97
C MET A 1 9.55 9.98 -14.33
N VAL A 2 9.48 8.73 -14.83
CA VAL A 2 8.73 8.39 -16.05
C VAL A 2 7.44 7.71 -15.65
N TYR A 3 6.33 8.06 -16.31
CA TYR A 3 5.01 7.57 -15.93
C TYR A 3 4.08 7.44 -17.15
N LYS A 4 3.35 6.32 -17.21
CA LYS A 4 2.30 6.09 -18.21
C LYS A 4 0.96 6.46 -17.57
N GLN A 5 0.31 7.49 -18.09
CA GLN A 5 -1.02 7.89 -17.65
C GLN A 5 -2.07 7.07 -18.39
N ALA A 6 -2.76 6.21 -17.64
CA ALA A 6 -3.94 5.52 -18.11
C ALA A 6 -4.90 5.23 -16.95
N VAL A 7 -6.18 5.09 -17.25
CA VAL A 7 -7.20 4.59 -16.32
C VAL A 7 -8.01 3.51 -17.01
N LEU A 8 -8.80 2.74 -16.27
CA LEU A 8 -9.84 1.91 -16.87
C LEU A 8 -11.09 2.77 -17.11
N ASN A 9 -11.70 2.63 -18.28
CA ASN A 9 -13.00 3.22 -18.58
C ASN A 9 -14.16 2.35 -18.03
N ASP A 10 -15.40 2.78 -18.22
CA ASP A 10 -16.59 2.07 -17.72
C ASP A 10 -16.77 0.65 -18.31
N SER A 11 -16.15 0.35 -19.46
CA SER A 11 -16.15 -0.98 -20.05
C SER A 11 -14.97 -1.85 -19.60
N GLY A 12 -14.14 -1.36 -18.66
CA GLY A 12 -12.95 -2.05 -18.14
C GLY A 12 -11.76 -2.05 -19.11
N GLN A 13 -11.81 -1.25 -20.18
CA GLN A 13 -10.72 -1.11 -21.14
C GLN A 13 -9.76 0.00 -20.73
N VAL A 14 -8.49 -0.16 -21.09
CA VAL A 14 -7.45 0.84 -20.81
C VAL A 14 -7.67 2.09 -21.66
N ALA A 15 -7.98 3.20 -21.00
CA ALA A 15 -8.00 4.54 -21.58
C ALA A 15 -6.64 5.22 -21.35
N PHE A 16 -5.76 5.10 -22.34
CA PHE A 16 -4.43 5.71 -22.32
C PHE A 16 -4.52 7.21 -22.63
N THR A 17 -3.84 8.03 -21.81
CA THR A 17 -3.79 9.49 -21.98
C THR A 17 -2.44 9.94 -22.55
N GLY A 18 -1.34 9.37 -22.04
CA GLY A 18 0.00 9.73 -22.49
C GLY A 18 1.11 9.09 -21.68
N ALA A 19 2.34 9.24 -22.16
CA ALA A 19 3.55 8.84 -21.44
C ALA A 19 4.41 10.07 -21.23
N TYR A 20 4.82 10.31 -19.97
CA TYR A 20 5.45 11.56 -19.58
C TYR A 20 6.69 11.34 -18.74
N ARG A 21 7.62 12.28 -18.86
CA ARG A 21 8.68 12.51 -17.90
C ARG A 21 8.27 13.67 -16.99
N TYR A 22 8.01 13.37 -15.73
CA TYR A 22 7.73 14.35 -14.69
C TYR A 22 8.99 14.78 -13.95
N ARG A 23 9.02 16.07 -13.59
CA ARG A 23 9.94 16.66 -12.61
C ARG A 23 9.15 17.42 -11.56
N GLY A 24 9.69 17.48 -10.35
CA GLY A 24 9.07 18.16 -9.22
C GLY A 24 9.69 17.69 -7.91
N TYR A 25 8.99 17.93 -6.81
CA TYR A 25 9.46 17.61 -5.47
C TYR A 25 8.92 16.24 -5.05
N SER A 26 9.80 15.37 -4.57
CA SER A 26 9.34 14.09 -4.04
C SER A 26 8.65 14.27 -2.69
N LEU A 27 7.62 13.47 -2.44
CA LEU A 27 6.91 13.50 -1.16
C LEU A 27 7.85 13.10 -0.01
N PHE A 28 8.83 12.23 -0.28
CA PHE A 28 9.91 11.93 0.65
C PHE A 28 10.67 13.19 1.05
N ASP A 29 11.19 13.97 0.08
CA ASP A 29 11.99 15.17 0.36
C ASP A 29 11.18 16.26 1.06
N LEU A 30 9.89 16.36 0.74
CA LEU A 30 8.99 17.31 1.39
C LEU A 30 8.72 16.96 2.85
N LEU A 31 8.60 15.67 3.18
CA LEU A 31 8.22 15.21 4.51
C LEU A 31 9.42 14.91 5.41
N ASN A 32 10.57 14.52 4.86
CA ASN A 32 11.77 14.12 5.61
C ASN A 32 12.28 15.17 6.62
N PRO A 33 12.18 16.49 6.37
CA PRO A 33 12.59 17.49 7.36
C PRO A 33 11.70 17.56 8.62
N PHE A 34 10.49 16.98 8.59
CA PHE A 34 9.53 17.07 9.68
C PHE A 34 9.68 15.91 10.67
N VAL A 35 9.56 16.22 11.96
CA VAL A 35 9.50 15.21 13.02
C VAL A 35 8.08 14.66 13.09
N LEU A 36 7.95 13.33 13.00
CA LEU A 36 6.65 12.66 13.05
C LEU A 36 6.10 12.62 14.48
N GLU A 37 5.07 13.43 14.74
CA GLU A 37 4.34 13.45 16.02
C GLU A 37 3.10 12.55 15.97
N LYS A 38 3.27 11.26 16.31
CA LYS A 38 2.16 10.30 16.29
C LYS A 38 1.17 10.51 17.43
N LYS A 39 -0.12 10.49 17.12
CA LYS A 39 -1.22 10.55 18.10
C LYS A 39 -1.12 9.44 19.16
N ASN A 40 -0.72 8.24 18.73
CA ASN A 40 -0.64 7.05 19.57
C ASN A 40 0.81 6.64 19.94
N ALA A 41 1.78 7.55 19.89
CA ALA A 41 3.20 7.25 20.10
C ALA A 41 3.51 6.50 21.40
N LYS A 42 2.72 6.72 22.46
CA LYS A 42 2.86 6.08 23.77
C LYS A 42 2.43 4.61 23.77
N GLU A 43 1.48 4.25 22.91
CA GLU A 43 0.93 2.91 22.83
C GLU A 43 1.63 2.11 21.73
N PHE A 44 1.73 2.70 20.53
CA PHE A 44 2.34 2.09 19.36
C PHE A 44 3.46 2.98 18.82
N VAL A 45 4.71 2.59 19.09
CA VAL A 45 5.90 3.35 18.69
C VAL A 45 6.19 3.29 17.18
N PRO A 46 6.13 2.14 16.48
CA PRO A 46 6.53 2.05 15.08
C PRO A 46 5.73 3.01 14.18
N ALA A 47 6.37 3.64 13.19
CA ALA A 47 5.69 4.51 12.23
C ALA A 47 4.87 3.75 11.17
N THR A 48 4.74 2.43 11.32
CA THR A 48 4.09 1.57 10.33
C THR A 48 2.58 1.71 10.29
N ASP A 49 1.96 2.33 11.30
CA ASP A 49 0.52 2.64 11.32
C ASP A 49 0.19 4.09 10.94
N VAL A 50 1.08 4.73 10.18
CA VAL A 50 0.92 6.10 9.70
C VAL A 50 0.60 6.12 8.21
N TYR A 51 -0.24 7.06 7.81
CA TYR A 51 -0.59 7.32 6.43
C TYR A 51 -0.67 8.82 6.15
N ILE A 52 -0.68 9.14 4.85
CA ILE A 52 -0.63 10.48 4.32
C ILE A 52 -1.86 10.68 3.44
N ILE A 53 -2.53 11.81 3.62
CA ILE A 53 -3.59 12.31 2.76
C ILE A 53 -3.06 13.57 2.07
N ILE A 54 -3.22 13.67 0.76
CA ILE A 54 -3.01 14.92 0.04
C ILE A 54 -4.35 15.38 -0.48
N GLU A 55 -4.71 16.63 -0.21
CA GLU A 55 -5.96 17.24 -0.67
C GLU A 55 -5.71 18.51 -1.49
N ASN A 56 -6.67 18.83 -2.36
CA ASN A 56 -6.73 20.11 -3.07
C ASN A 56 -7.87 20.99 -2.53
N ASN A 57 -7.93 22.23 -3.01
CA ASN A 57 -8.97 23.19 -2.60
C ASN A 57 -10.38 22.84 -3.11
N SER A 58 -10.51 21.87 -4.01
CA SER A 58 -11.79 21.33 -4.48
C SER A 58 -12.32 20.20 -3.59
N GLY A 59 -11.54 19.75 -2.60
CA GLY A 59 -11.90 18.64 -1.71
C GLY A 59 -11.50 17.26 -2.24
N ASP A 60 -10.83 17.16 -3.39
CA ASP A 60 -10.33 15.88 -3.89
C ASP A 60 -9.16 15.39 -3.05
N ARG A 61 -9.09 14.08 -2.84
CA ARG A 61 -8.06 13.44 -2.01
C ARG A 61 -7.38 12.28 -2.72
N VAL A 62 -6.13 12.03 -2.32
CA VAL A 62 -5.36 10.82 -2.61
C VAL A 62 -4.61 10.40 -1.36
N VAL A 63 -4.37 9.09 -1.21
CA VAL A 63 -3.70 8.55 -0.02
C VAL A 63 -2.47 7.71 -0.34
N PHE A 64 -1.53 7.72 0.60
CA PHE A 64 -0.29 6.93 0.60
C PHE A 64 -0.05 6.41 2.02
N SER A 65 0.55 5.24 2.17
CA SER A 65 1.07 4.86 3.49
C SER A 65 2.39 5.59 3.76
N TRP A 66 2.72 5.81 5.03
CA TRP A 66 4.05 6.31 5.40
C TRP A 66 5.17 5.38 4.89
N ALA A 67 4.84 4.09 4.97
CA ALA A 67 5.54 2.95 4.47
C ALA A 67 5.99 3.08 3.00
N GLU A 68 5.05 3.41 2.11
CA GLU A 68 5.27 3.59 0.67
C GLU A 68 6.26 4.73 0.38
N ILE A 69 6.34 5.73 1.25
CA ILE A 69 7.19 6.92 1.06
C ILE A 69 8.59 6.70 1.63
N PHE A 70 8.71 6.19 2.85
CA PHE A 70 9.98 6.17 3.60
C PHE A 70 10.63 4.79 3.74
N LEU A 71 9.88 3.72 3.54
CA LEU A 71 10.26 2.37 3.98
C LEU A 71 10.10 1.32 2.87
N GLY A 72 9.89 1.76 1.63
CA GLY A 72 9.85 0.94 0.43
C GLY A 72 11.16 0.95 -0.35
N HIS A 73 11.29 0.04 -1.33
CA HIS A 73 12.50 -0.05 -2.18
C HIS A 73 12.69 1.17 -3.09
N ASN A 74 11.60 1.73 -3.61
CA ASN A 74 11.61 2.79 -4.61
C ASN A 74 11.18 4.12 -3.99
N MET A 75 12.05 4.69 -3.15
CA MET A 75 11.85 6.02 -2.57
C MET A 75 11.84 7.10 -3.66
N HIS A 76 11.30 8.27 -3.33
CA HIS A 76 11.20 9.43 -4.23
C HIS A 76 10.36 9.22 -5.51
N GLN A 77 9.55 8.16 -5.59
CA GLN A 77 8.69 7.86 -6.76
C GLN A 77 7.25 8.40 -6.65
N VAL A 78 6.94 9.13 -5.57
CA VAL A 78 5.71 9.92 -5.47
C VAL A 78 6.12 11.39 -5.49
N LEU A 79 5.67 12.14 -6.51
CA LEU A 79 6.06 13.53 -6.72
C LEU A 79 4.85 14.46 -6.64
N ILE A 80 5.09 15.67 -6.13
CA ILE A 80 4.36 16.87 -6.58
C ILE A 80 5.10 17.37 -7.82
N ALA A 81 4.62 16.95 -9.00
CA ALA A 81 5.18 17.33 -10.28
C ALA A 81 4.84 18.78 -10.63
N THR A 82 5.86 19.53 -11.02
CA THR A 82 5.80 20.94 -11.44
C THR A 82 6.03 21.09 -12.94
N GLU A 83 6.66 20.09 -13.56
CA GLU A 83 6.95 20.06 -14.99
C GLU A 83 6.60 18.70 -15.58
N GLN A 84 6.22 18.69 -16.85
CA GLN A 84 6.01 17.48 -17.63
C GLN A 84 6.49 17.66 -19.06
N ALA A 85 7.07 16.60 -19.61
CA ALA A 85 7.44 16.50 -21.00
C ALA A 85 7.00 15.15 -21.56
N ASP A 86 6.71 15.10 -22.86
CA ASP A 86 6.32 13.86 -23.52
C ASP A 86 7.50 12.87 -23.51
N VAL A 87 7.18 11.59 -23.41
CA VAL A 87 8.10 10.52 -23.77
C VAL A 87 7.82 10.16 -25.23
N GLU A 88 8.71 10.62 -26.12
CA GLU A 88 8.55 10.37 -27.55
C GLU A 88 8.96 8.94 -27.92
N PRO A 89 8.09 8.17 -28.59
CA PRO A 89 8.46 6.90 -29.19
C PRO A 89 9.31 7.14 -30.46
N TYR A 90 10.23 6.22 -30.76
CA TYR A 90 11.22 6.40 -31.83
C TYR A 90 10.67 6.64 -33.24
N LYS A 91 9.45 6.21 -33.53
CA LYS A 91 8.90 6.17 -34.91
C LYS A 91 7.77 7.16 -35.17
N VAL A 92 7.19 7.77 -34.14
CA VAL A 92 6.06 8.69 -34.29
C VAL A 92 6.23 9.87 -33.37
N LYS A 93 5.91 11.07 -33.88
CA LYS A 93 5.78 12.24 -33.03
C LYS A 93 4.49 12.12 -32.25
N VAL A 94 4.57 12.45 -30.97
CA VAL A 94 3.42 12.50 -30.06
C VAL A 94 3.23 13.94 -29.61
N ASN A 95 2.01 14.26 -29.21
CA ASN A 95 1.70 15.50 -28.54
C ASN A 95 0.63 15.19 -27.51
N TYR A 96 1.07 14.63 -26.37
CA TYR A 96 0.14 14.25 -25.32
C TYR A 96 -0.41 15.51 -24.62
N PRO A 97 -1.63 15.44 -24.04
CA PRO A 97 -2.21 16.57 -23.31
C PRO A 97 -1.32 17.03 -22.16
N LYS A 98 -1.00 18.32 -22.10
CA LYS A 98 -0.20 18.90 -21.02
C LYS A 98 -1.04 19.89 -20.21
N ASP A 99 -1.20 19.61 -18.93
CA ASP A 99 -1.61 20.59 -17.93
C ASP A 99 -0.51 21.63 -17.60
N SER A 100 -0.91 22.84 -17.21
CA SER A 100 -0.04 23.89 -16.69
C SER A 100 -0.03 23.97 -15.15
N VAL A 101 -0.59 22.96 -14.48
CA VAL A 101 -0.75 22.93 -13.03
C VAL A 101 0.15 21.90 -12.37
N TRP A 102 0.46 22.14 -11.10
CA TRP A 102 1.17 21.14 -10.30
C TRP A 102 0.24 19.97 -10.00
N LYS A 103 0.78 18.75 -9.97
CA LYS A 103 -0.02 17.55 -9.71
C LYS A 103 0.73 16.51 -8.90
N VAL A 104 0.02 15.75 -8.08
CA VAL A 104 0.54 14.52 -7.49
C VAL A 104 0.57 13.43 -8.56
N VAL A 105 1.68 12.70 -8.64
CA VAL A 105 1.88 11.54 -9.54
C VAL A 105 2.68 10.47 -8.81
N ALA A 106 2.37 9.20 -9.04
CA ALA A 106 3.00 8.05 -8.37
C ALA A 106 3.53 7.04 -9.41
N ALA A 107 4.85 6.92 -9.55
CA ALA A 107 5.46 6.09 -10.60
C ALA A 107 5.16 4.60 -10.48
N ASN A 108 4.97 4.13 -9.24
CA ASN A 108 4.70 2.72 -8.98
C ASN A 108 3.25 2.35 -9.36
N ASP A 109 2.38 3.31 -9.65
CA ASP A 109 1.00 3.04 -10.06
C ASP A 109 0.92 2.53 -11.50
N LEU A 110 0.15 1.47 -11.72
CA LEU A 110 -0.19 0.97 -13.05
C LEU A 110 -1.22 1.91 -13.71
N PHE A 111 -2.23 2.33 -12.96
CA PHE A 111 -3.27 3.25 -13.39
C PHE A 111 -3.27 4.54 -12.56
N ALA A 112 -3.55 5.66 -13.21
CA ALA A 112 -3.45 7.03 -12.70
C ALA A 112 -4.59 7.45 -11.75
N TYR A 113 -5.05 6.53 -10.90
CA TYR A 113 -6.13 6.81 -9.94
C TYR A 113 -5.72 7.80 -8.86
N ARG A 114 -4.42 7.87 -8.52
CA ARG A 114 -3.88 8.79 -7.49
C ARG A 114 -3.32 10.09 -8.05
N GLU A 115 -3.70 10.48 -9.26
CA GLU A 115 -3.40 11.83 -9.73
C GLU A 115 -4.28 12.89 -9.06
N LEU A 116 -3.64 13.94 -8.56
CA LEU A 116 -4.33 15.05 -7.91
C LEU A 116 -3.78 16.37 -8.43
N LYS A 117 -4.62 17.16 -9.13
CA LYS A 117 -4.25 18.50 -9.61
C LYS A 117 -4.35 19.51 -8.47
N ASN A 118 -3.45 20.49 -8.46
CA ASN A 118 -3.37 21.59 -7.51
C ASN A 118 -3.38 21.13 -6.03
N PRO A 119 -2.47 20.23 -5.61
CA PRO A 119 -2.40 19.83 -4.20
C PRO A 119 -2.13 21.07 -3.34
N SER A 120 -2.90 21.24 -2.26
CA SER A 120 -2.83 22.41 -1.39
C SER A 120 -2.53 22.07 0.07
N ARG A 121 -2.74 20.83 0.48
CA ARG A 121 -2.44 20.38 1.85
C ARG A 121 -1.98 18.93 1.87
N ILE A 122 -0.98 18.66 2.72
CA ILE A 122 -0.53 17.31 3.08
C ILE A 122 -0.88 17.11 4.55
N ILE A 123 -1.58 16.03 4.85
CA ILE A 123 -2.03 15.66 6.20
C ILE A 123 -1.39 14.32 6.53
N VAL A 124 -0.68 14.25 7.65
CA VAL A 124 -0.11 13.01 8.18
C VAL A 124 -0.97 12.54 9.34
N LYS A 125 -1.43 11.29 9.30
CA LYS A 125 -2.32 10.71 10.32
C LYS A 125 -1.77 9.39 10.84
N SER A 126 -1.88 9.18 12.15
CA SER A 126 -1.79 7.84 12.74
C SER A 126 -3.14 7.14 12.60
N PHE A 127 -3.15 5.82 12.43
CA PHE A 127 -4.37 5.03 12.42
C PHE A 127 -5.11 5.14 13.76
N ASP A 128 -6.37 5.55 13.71
CA ASP A 128 -7.23 5.74 14.88
C ASP A 128 -8.68 5.30 14.65
N ARG A 129 -8.94 4.48 13.62
CA ARG A 129 -10.30 3.96 13.33
C ARG A 129 -10.74 2.89 14.32
N LYS A 130 -9.80 2.08 14.82
CA LYS A 130 -10.05 0.98 15.75
C LYS A 130 -8.91 0.83 16.73
N TYR A 131 -9.23 0.56 17.99
CA TYR A 131 -8.23 0.21 18.99
C TYR A 131 -7.84 -1.26 18.86
N TYR A 132 -6.53 -1.53 18.86
CA TYR A 132 -5.98 -2.88 18.97
C TYR A 132 -5.01 -2.94 20.14
N GLU A 133 -5.31 -3.80 21.10
CA GLU A 133 -4.46 -4.06 22.25
C GLU A 133 -3.14 -4.68 21.81
N ILE A 134 -2.02 -4.15 22.33
CA ILE A 134 -0.68 -4.64 22.00
C ILE A 134 -0.25 -5.66 23.05
N ASN A 135 -0.17 -6.93 22.67
CA ASN A 135 0.24 -8.02 23.53
C ASN A 135 1.55 -8.67 23.04
N ARG A 136 2.68 -8.18 23.54
CA ARG A 136 4.01 -8.71 23.19
C ARG A 136 4.34 -10.07 23.83
N GLU A 137 3.53 -10.51 24.79
CA GLU A 137 3.73 -11.76 25.53
C GLU A 137 2.77 -12.87 25.07
N LEU A 138 2.15 -12.70 23.90
CA LEU A 138 1.20 -13.66 23.34
C LEU A 138 1.85 -15.06 23.19
N LYS A 139 1.38 -16.01 24.01
CA LYS A 139 1.91 -17.38 24.05
C LYS A 139 1.48 -18.23 22.86
N ASP A 140 0.23 -18.07 22.40
CA ASP A 140 -0.31 -18.76 21.24
C ASP A 140 -0.59 -17.78 20.09
N PRO A 141 0.36 -17.63 19.16
CA PRO A 141 0.25 -16.74 18.03
C PRO A 141 -0.67 -17.26 16.92
N PHE A 142 -1.20 -18.49 17.04
CA PHE A 142 -2.05 -19.06 16.02
C PHE A 142 -3.36 -18.28 15.87
N SER A 143 -3.65 -17.82 14.65
CA SER A 143 -4.94 -17.26 14.26
C SER A 143 -5.57 -18.22 13.24
N PRO A 144 -6.72 -18.85 13.53
CA PRO A 144 -7.39 -19.78 12.61
C PRO A 144 -8.07 -19.07 11.45
N THR A 145 -8.30 -17.76 11.58
CA THR A 145 -9.01 -16.94 10.62
C THR A 145 -8.36 -15.58 10.45
N VAL A 146 -8.62 -14.93 9.33
CA VAL A 146 -8.35 -13.51 9.11
C VAL A 146 -9.68 -12.83 8.81
N ASN A 147 -10.09 -11.91 9.68
CA ASN A 147 -11.29 -11.12 9.48
C ASN A 147 -11.06 -10.07 8.40
N LEU A 148 -12.03 -9.91 7.51
CA LEU A 148 -12.05 -8.86 6.50
C LEU A 148 -13.11 -7.84 6.91
N VAL A 149 -12.66 -6.68 7.37
CA VAL A 149 -13.51 -5.61 7.89
C VAL A 149 -13.47 -4.44 6.92
N VAL A 150 -14.63 -3.88 6.58
CA VAL A 150 -14.75 -2.68 5.75
C VAL A 150 -15.62 -1.68 6.52
N ASP A 151 -15.08 -0.48 6.79
CA ASP A 151 -15.77 0.59 7.53
C ASP A 151 -16.51 0.04 8.77
N ASP A 152 -15.76 -0.60 9.67
CA ASP A 152 -16.22 -1.24 10.92
C ASP A 152 -17.17 -2.44 10.77
N SER A 153 -17.55 -2.82 9.54
CA SER A 153 -18.41 -3.96 9.27
C SER A 153 -17.61 -5.21 8.89
N LEU A 154 -17.86 -6.34 9.55
CA LEU A 154 -17.29 -7.62 9.14
C LEU A 154 -17.92 -8.07 7.81
N MET A 155 -17.14 -8.08 6.75
CA MET A 155 -17.60 -8.40 5.39
C MET A 155 -17.23 -9.82 4.97
N GLY A 156 -16.24 -10.44 5.62
CA GLY A 156 -15.82 -11.79 5.31
C GLY A 156 -14.81 -12.33 6.29
N VAL A 157 -14.53 -13.63 6.15
CA VAL A 157 -13.56 -14.34 6.96
C VAL A 157 -12.75 -15.24 6.04
N ILE A 158 -11.43 -15.11 6.06
CA ILE A 158 -10.52 -16.04 5.40
C ILE A 158 -10.25 -17.17 6.38
N ASP A 159 -10.75 -18.36 6.07
CA ASP A 159 -10.41 -19.58 6.81
C ASP A 159 -9.01 -20.05 6.40
N THR A 160 -8.11 -20.16 7.37
CA THR A 160 -6.71 -20.55 7.13
C THR A 160 -6.55 -21.92 6.49
N LEU A 161 -7.44 -22.86 6.79
CA LEU A 161 -7.35 -24.25 6.31
C LEU A 161 -8.11 -24.48 5.01
N ASN A 162 -9.09 -23.63 4.71
CA ASN A 162 -10.02 -23.80 3.60
C ASN A 162 -9.94 -22.70 2.53
N ALA A 163 -9.07 -21.69 2.69
CA ALA A 163 -8.91 -20.64 1.69
C ALA A 163 -8.38 -21.21 0.37
N VAL A 164 -9.13 -20.99 -0.70
CA VAL A 164 -8.75 -21.38 -2.06
C VAL A 164 -8.42 -20.14 -2.86
N ALA A 165 -7.13 -19.93 -3.11
CA ALA A 165 -6.62 -18.92 -4.03
C ALA A 165 -5.34 -19.44 -4.71
N PRO A 166 -4.96 -18.93 -5.89
CA PRO A 166 -3.67 -19.25 -6.49
C PRO A 166 -2.53 -18.88 -5.54
N HIS A 167 -1.51 -19.73 -5.47
CA HIS A 167 -0.32 -19.48 -4.67
C HIS A 167 0.76 -18.77 -5.50
N ALA A 168 1.55 -17.94 -4.83
CA ALA A 168 2.80 -17.44 -5.37
C ALA A 168 3.95 -17.72 -4.39
N ARG A 169 5.16 -17.75 -4.95
CA ARG A 169 6.41 -18.00 -4.23
C ARG A 169 7.40 -16.89 -4.55
N TYR A 170 7.99 -16.31 -3.51
CA TYR A 170 8.97 -15.24 -3.62
C TYR A 170 10.23 -15.57 -2.84
N HIS A 171 11.38 -15.41 -3.48
CA HIS A 171 12.66 -15.33 -2.79
C HIS A 171 12.84 -13.91 -2.23
N SER A 172 13.34 -13.80 -1.01
CA SER A 172 13.51 -12.51 -0.33
C SER A 172 14.92 -12.39 0.22
N VAL A 173 15.49 -11.18 0.19
CA VAL A 173 16.63 -10.79 1.03
C VAL A 173 16.02 -10.04 2.20
N PHE A 174 15.78 -10.73 3.32
CA PHE A 174 14.88 -10.22 4.35
C PHE A 174 15.65 -9.38 5.38
N TYR A 175 15.35 -8.09 5.49
CA TYR A 175 16.09 -7.14 6.32
C TYR A 175 15.15 -6.40 7.28
N GLY A 176 15.36 -6.50 8.59
CA GLY A 176 14.54 -5.82 9.61
C GLY A 176 15.15 -4.50 10.07
N MET A 177 14.30 -3.54 10.42
CA MET A 177 14.75 -2.21 10.88
C MET A 177 15.65 -2.28 12.11
N GLY A 178 15.35 -3.19 13.05
CA GLY A 178 16.12 -3.34 14.30
C GLY A 178 17.23 -4.39 14.25
N MET A 179 16.97 -5.53 13.60
CA MET A 179 17.82 -6.72 13.68
C MET A 179 18.68 -6.95 12.43
N GLY A 180 18.52 -6.12 11.40
CA GLY A 180 19.26 -6.24 10.15
C GLY A 180 18.91 -7.51 9.37
N TYR A 181 19.92 -8.17 8.81
CA TYR A 181 19.73 -9.28 7.89
C TYR A 181 19.20 -10.56 8.57
N HIS A 182 18.13 -11.13 8.01
CA HIS A 182 17.45 -12.35 8.49
C HIS A 182 17.64 -13.56 7.57
N GLY A 183 18.62 -13.53 6.66
CA GLY A 183 18.80 -14.58 5.66
C GLY A 183 18.04 -14.30 4.37
N THR A 184 18.06 -15.30 3.49
CA THR A 184 17.30 -15.29 2.22
C THR A 184 16.14 -16.27 2.27
N PRO A 185 15.06 -15.99 3.04
CA PRO A 185 13.93 -16.89 3.11
C PRO A 185 13.19 -16.94 1.78
N THR A 186 12.41 -18.01 1.64
CA THR A 186 11.37 -18.10 0.61
C THR A 186 10.02 -17.95 1.29
N PHE A 187 9.19 -17.05 0.77
CA PHE A 187 7.81 -16.87 1.22
C PHE A 187 6.87 -17.47 0.18
N GLU A 188 5.90 -18.24 0.65
CA GLU A 188 4.95 -18.94 -0.21
C GLU A 188 3.57 -18.94 0.45
N GLY A 189 2.53 -18.74 -0.35
CA GLY A 189 1.15 -18.74 0.13
C GLY A 189 0.18 -18.17 -0.90
N PRO A 190 -1.12 -18.15 -0.57
CA PRO A 190 -2.15 -17.62 -1.46
C PRO A 190 -1.95 -16.13 -1.74
N LEU A 191 -2.22 -15.72 -2.99
CA LEU A 191 -2.34 -14.33 -3.38
C LEU A 191 -3.43 -13.64 -2.56
N LEU A 192 -3.18 -12.40 -2.13
CA LEU A 192 -4.15 -11.64 -1.35
C LEU A 192 -5.34 -11.17 -2.20
N ARG A 193 -5.11 -10.75 -3.45
CA ARG A 193 -6.15 -10.13 -4.29
C ARG A 193 -7.41 -10.99 -4.39
N PRO A 194 -7.37 -12.29 -4.77
CA PRO A 194 -8.58 -13.09 -4.91
C PRO A 194 -9.41 -13.20 -3.62
N LEU A 195 -8.77 -13.03 -2.47
CA LEU A 195 -9.42 -13.11 -1.16
C LEU A 195 -10.15 -11.81 -0.78
N VAL A 196 -9.80 -10.67 -1.40
CA VAL A 196 -10.36 -9.35 -1.05
C VAL A 196 -11.04 -8.62 -2.22
N GLU A 197 -10.86 -9.08 -3.46
CA GLU A 197 -11.29 -8.37 -4.68
C GLU A 197 -12.80 -8.10 -4.69
N ASN A 198 -13.62 -9.01 -4.16
CA ASN A 198 -15.08 -8.83 -4.09
C ASN A 198 -15.49 -7.56 -3.33
N PHE A 199 -14.68 -7.10 -2.37
CA PHE A 199 -14.93 -5.88 -1.62
C PHE A 199 -14.46 -4.61 -2.36
N LEU A 200 -13.46 -4.78 -3.24
CA LEU A 200 -12.84 -3.67 -3.97
C LEU A 200 -13.50 -3.42 -5.33
N ALA A 201 -13.98 -4.47 -6.02
CA ALA A 201 -14.37 -4.44 -7.42
C ALA A 201 -15.43 -3.37 -7.77
N LYS A 202 -16.44 -3.19 -6.90
CA LYS A 202 -17.55 -2.25 -7.16
C LYS A 202 -17.11 -0.79 -7.27
N ASP A 203 -16.04 -0.41 -6.57
CA ASP A 203 -15.57 0.97 -6.45
C ASP A 203 -14.04 1.03 -6.67
N GLY A 204 -13.50 0.14 -7.51
CA GLY A 204 -12.06 -0.13 -7.61
C GLY A 204 -11.20 1.12 -7.77
N ALA A 205 -11.56 2.03 -8.68
CA ALA A 205 -10.85 3.29 -8.87
C ALA A 205 -10.82 4.17 -7.61
N LYS A 206 -11.91 4.24 -6.85
CA LYS A 206 -11.97 4.98 -5.58
C LYS A 206 -11.14 4.31 -4.51
N TRP A 207 -11.18 2.98 -4.43
CA TRP A 207 -10.33 2.20 -3.52
C TRP A 207 -8.85 2.42 -3.82
N MET A 208 -8.42 2.37 -5.09
CA MET A 208 -7.05 2.69 -5.44
C MET A 208 -6.69 4.16 -5.11
N ARG A 209 -7.65 5.08 -5.22
CA ARG A 209 -7.42 6.50 -4.97
C ARG A 209 -7.27 6.86 -3.49
N THR A 210 -8.21 6.41 -2.65
CA THR A 210 -8.34 6.83 -1.25
C THR A 210 -8.46 5.69 -0.25
N GLY A 211 -8.37 4.45 -0.70
CA GLY A 211 -8.43 3.26 0.14
C GLY A 211 -7.17 3.03 0.96
N ILE A 212 -7.37 2.62 2.20
CA ILE A 212 -6.33 2.27 3.16
C ILE A 212 -6.65 0.91 3.76
N ALA A 213 -5.63 0.06 3.92
CA ALA A 213 -5.69 -1.21 4.61
C ALA A 213 -4.85 -1.17 5.89
N CYS A 214 -5.46 -1.37 7.04
CA CYS A 214 -4.78 -1.68 8.29
C CYS A 214 -4.71 -3.20 8.45
N VAL A 215 -3.50 -3.74 8.38
CA VAL A 215 -3.22 -5.17 8.45
C VAL A 215 -2.71 -5.47 9.85
N VAL A 216 -3.37 -6.37 10.58
CA VAL A 216 -3.21 -6.50 12.03
C VAL A 216 -2.97 -7.95 12.43
N GLY A 217 -1.93 -8.18 13.21
CA GLY A 217 -1.64 -9.44 13.88
C GLY A 217 -2.44 -9.59 15.17
N LYS A 218 -2.61 -10.82 15.62
CA LYS A 218 -3.31 -11.17 16.87
C LYS A 218 -2.69 -10.52 18.12
N ASP A 219 -1.43 -10.10 18.04
CA ASP A 219 -0.69 -9.37 19.08
C ASP A 219 -0.91 -7.85 19.04
N GLY A 220 -1.76 -7.35 18.14
CA GLY A 220 -2.05 -5.93 17.93
C GLY A 220 -0.99 -5.18 17.11
N PHE A 221 0.09 -5.85 16.69
CA PHE A 221 1.05 -5.27 15.76
C PHE A 221 0.39 -5.06 14.40
N ARG A 222 0.64 -3.91 13.79
CA ARG A 222 -0.10 -3.49 12.60
C ARG A 222 0.70 -2.62 11.67
N ASN A 223 0.35 -2.73 10.39
CA ASN A 223 0.89 -1.92 9.32
C ASN A 223 -0.24 -1.33 8.49
N ILE A 224 -0.04 -0.12 8.01
CA ILE A 224 -0.94 0.58 7.10
C ILE A 224 -0.36 0.51 5.70
N PHE A 225 -1.23 0.16 4.76
CA PHE A 225 -0.95 0.18 3.33
C PHE A 225 -1.99 1.04 2.61
N SER A 226 -1.59 1.76 1.57
CA SER A 226 -2.55 2.26 0.58
C SER A 226 -3.09 1.07 -0.22
N VAL A 227 -4.36 1.09 -0.62
CA VAL A 227 -4.89 -0.01 -1.44
C VAL A 227 -4.21 -0.04 -2.83
N SER A 228 -3.78 1.13 -3.33
CA SER A 228 -2.96 1.19 -4.55
C SER A 228 -1.61 0.49 -4.41
N GLU A 229 -0.88 0.63 -3.30
CA GLU A 229 0.43 -0.02 -3.21
C GLU A 229 0.32 -1.56 -3.17
N LEU A 230 -0.82 -2.09 -2.70
CA LEU A 230 -1.12 -3.52 -2.70
C LEU A 230 -1.56 -4.02 -4.08
N PHE A 231 -2.34 -3.23 -4.84
CA PHE A 231 -3.14 -3.76 -5.95
C PHE A 231 -3.10 -2.96 -7.26
N ASN A 232 -2.44 -1.80 -7.30
CA ASN A 232 -2.30 -0.96 -8.48
C ASN A 232 -0.84 -0.82 -8.90
N ARG A 233 0.00 -1.85 -8.73
CA ARG A 233 1.43 -1.74 -9.02
C ARG A 233 1.76 -1.96 -10.48
N VAL A 234 2.67 -1.14 -11.02
CA VAL A 234 3.13 -1.23 -12.42
C VAL A 234 3.94 -2.48 -12.72
N ASP A 235 4.61 -3.06 -11.72
CA ASP A 235 5.33 -4.33 -11.85
C ASP A 235 4.39 -5.56 -11.77
N GLN A 236 3.12 -5.33 -11.43
CA GLN A 236 2.08 -6.36 -11.29
C GLN A 236 2.45 -7.48 -10.32
N VAL A 237 3.37 -7.22 -9.40
CA VAL A 237 3.72 -8.14 -8.32
C VAL A 237 2.72 -7.97 -7.19
N GLU A 238 2.16 -9.07 -6.69
CA GLU A 238 1.10 -9.03 -5.69
C GLU A 238 1.56 -9.47 -4.29
N PRO A 239 0.95 -8.94 -3.23
CA PRO A 239 1.13 -9.48 -1.88
C PRO A 239 0.53 -10.87 -1.74
N ILE A 240 1.13 -11.66 -0.84
CA ILE A 240 0.65 -12.99 -0.46
C ILE A 240 0.37 -13.05 1.04
N LEU A 241 -0.51 -13.96 1.44
CA LEU A 241 -0.59 -14.45 2.80
C LEU A 241 0.38 -15.63 2.94
N ALA A 242 1.64 -15.35 3.24
CA ALA A 242 2.67 -16.35 3.37
C ALA A 242 2.40 -17.30 4.57
N ILE A 243 2.61 -18.58 4.34
CA ILE A 243 2.49 -19.63 5.36
C ILE A 243 3.90 -19.97 5.85
N PRO A 244 4.22 -19.77 7.14
CA PRO A 244 5.54 -20.07 7.67
C PRO A 244 5.72 -21.58 7.83
N GLU A 245 6.98 -22.05 7.86
CA GLU A 245 7.32 -23.47 8.03
C GLU A 245 6.72 -24.10 9.30
N ASN A 246 6.56 -23.31 10.37
CA ASN A 246 5.91 -23.74 11.61
C ASN A 246 4.77 -22.78 11.99
N PRO A 247 3.55 -23.00 11.45
CA PRO A 247 2.37 -22.18 11.72
C PRO A 247 1.94 -22.12 13.19
N LYS A 248 2.13 -23.21 13.94
CA LYS A 248 1.77 -23.27 15.37
C LYS A 248 2.61 -22.31 16.21
N LYS A 249 3.86 -22.06 15.80
CA LYS A 249 4.78 -21.17 16.52
C LYS A 249 4.77 -19.73 15.97
N SER A 250 4.46 -19.56 14.68
CA SER A 250 4.66 -18.28 13.99
C SER A 250 3.37 -17.63 13.48
N GLY A 251 2.22 -18.19 13.89
CA GLY A 251 0.92 -17.89 13.32
C GLY A 251 0.75 -18.50 11.93
N TYR A 252 -0.49 -18.61 11.45
CA TYR A 252 -0.73 -19.26 10.16
C TYR A 252 -0.40 -18.37 8.98
N TYR A 253 -1.00 -17.18 8.91
CA TYR A 253 -0.71 -16.22 7.86
C TYR A 253 0.20 -15.10 8.34
N ARG A 254 1.14 -14.76 7.47
CA ARG A 254 1.90 -13.52 7.47
C ARG A 254 1.56 -12.75 6.19
N LEU A 255 1.24 -11.47 6.27
CA LEU A 255 1.21 -10.67 5.05
C LEU A 255 2.65 -10.49 4.56
N TYR A 256 2.97 -10.91 3.34
CA TYR A 256 4.26 -10.61 2.72
C TYR A 256 4.03 -9.75 1.48
N HIS A 257 4.66 -8.57 1.47
CA HIS A 257 4.59 -7.62 0.37
C HIS A 257 5.97 -7.54 -0.32
N PRO A 258 6.14 -8.07 -1.55
CA PRO A 258 7.47 -8.21 -2.16
C PRO A 258 8.24 -6.90 -2.38
N SER A 259 7.55 -5.75 -2.39
CA SER A 259 8.21 -4.45 -2.53
C SER A 259 8.54 -3.76 -1.22
N ALA A 260 8.13 -4.31 -0.09
CA ALA A 260 8.49 -3.76 1.21
C ALA A 260 9.99 -3.99 1.44
N PHE A 261 10.71 -2.94 1.81
CA PHE A 261 12.14 -3.06 2.10
C PHE A 261 12.37 -3.75 3.44
N TYR A 262 11.60 -3.36 4.47
CA TYR A 262 11.78 -3.86 5.82
C TYR A 262 10.91 -5.07 6.15
N ALA A 263 11.48 -6.02 6.87
CA ALA A 263 10.83 -7.21 7.39
C ALA A 263 9.63 -6.91 8.30
N ASP A 264 9.68 -5.78 9.00
CA ASP A 264 8.64 -5.27 9.90
C ASP A 264 7.31 -5.03 9.18
N PHE A 265 7.33 -4.95 7.85
CA PHE A 265 6.13 -4.84 7.01
C PHE A 265 5.34 -6.13 6.95
N SER A 266 6.02 -7.23 7.27
CA SER A 266 5.45 -8.56 7.23
C SER A 266 4.73 -8.90 8.53
N VAL A 267 3.53 -8.36 8.70
CA VAL A 267 2.68 -8.63 9.87
C VAL A 267 2.47 -10.14 9.99
N ARG A 268 2.89 -10.70 11.12
CA ARG A 268 2.72 -12.13 11.45
C ARG A 268 1.41 -12.34 12.20
N ASN A 269 1.01 -13.60 12.34
CA ASN A 269 -0.16 -13.98 13.14
C ASN A 269 -1.42 -13.23 12.71
N LEU A 270 -1.58 -13.06 11.40
CA LEU A 270 -2.57 -12.17 10.84
C LEU A 270 -3.96 -12.54 11.36
N SER A 271 -4.68 -11.56 11.90
CA SER A 271 -6.01 -11.74 12.47
C SER A 271 -7.06 -10.86 11.78
N GLU A 272 -6.67 -9.71 11.23
CA GLU A 272 -7.60 -8.80 10.58
C GLU A 272 -6.93 -8.01 9.45
N ILE A 273 -7.69 -7.78 8.38
CA ILE A 273 -7.44 -6.75 7.38
C ILE A 273 -8.64 -5.79 7.44
N TYR A 274 -8.38 -4.58 7.93
CA TYR A 274 -9.37 -3.53 8.11
C TYR A 274 -9.22 -2.50 6.98
N LEU A 275 -10.24 -2.36 6.14
CA LEU A 275 -10.28 -1.47 4.98
C LEU A 275 -11.18 -0.26 5.26
N PHE A 276 -10.73 0.92 4.87
CA PHE A 276 -11.51 2.17 4.93
C PHE A 276 -11.03 3.16 3.85
N ARG A 277 -11.77 4.27 3.69
CA ARG A 277 -11.42 5.36 2.76
C ARG A 277 -11.33 6.71 3.49
N GLU A 278 -10.52 7.62 2.95
CA GLU A 278 -10.37 9.03 3.40
C GLU A 278 -10.83 10.07 2.38
#